data_AF-D8J6X0-F1
#
_entry.id   AF-D8J6X0-F1
#
_cell.length_a   1.000
_cell.length_b   1.000
_cell.length_c   1.000
_cell.angle_alpha   90.00
_cell.angle_beta   90.00
_cell.angle_gamma   90.00
#
_symmetry.space_group_name_H-M   'P 1'
#
loop_
_entity.id
_entity.type
_entity.pdbx_description
1 polymer ?
#
loop_
_entity_poly.entity_id
_entity_poly.type
_entity_poly.pdbx_seq_one_letter_code
_entity_poly.pdbx_strand_id
1 'polypeptide(L)' 'MFERLACTCEGCDRPLTVDDPELEFRRGECRRRAYECGCGTVTITVARR' A
#
# COMPACT_ATOMS: atom_id res chain seq x y z
N MET A 1 10.08 -9.17 -9.08
CA MET A 1 10.03 -7.80 -9.66
C MET A 1 8.70 -7.21 -9.23
N PHE A 2 8.70 -6.16 -8.41
CA PHE A 2 7.46 -5.48 -8.01
C PHE A 2 6.97 -4.67 -9.20
N GLU A 3 6.30 -5.35 -10.13
CA GLU A 3 5.51 -4.67 -11.14
C GLU A 3 4.58 -3.71 -10.41
N ARG A 4 4.60 -2.46 -10.86
CA ARG A 4 3.82 -1.34 -10.34
C ARG A 4 2.33 -1.66 -10.47
N LEU A 5 1.82 -2.52 -9.59
CA LEU A 5 0.42 -2.58 -9.27
C LEU A 5 0.13 -1.22 -8.64
N ALA A 6 -0.45 -0.32 -9.43
CA ALA A 6 -1.06 0.89 -8.93
C ALA A 6 -1.94 0.47 -7.75
N CYS A 7 -1.49 0.77 -6.53
CA CYS A 7 -2.27 0.48 -5.35
C CYS A 7 -3.46 1.42 -5.42
N THR A 8 -4.65 0.91 -5.70
CA THR A 8 -5.87 1.70 -5.68
C THR A 8 -6.48 1.63 -4.29
N CYS A 9 -7.14 2.71 -3.89
CA CYS A 9 -7.93 2.74 -2.67
C CYS A 9 -9.16 1.85 -2.84
N GLU A 10 -9.35 0.87 -1.97
CA GLU A 10 -10.50 -0.05 -2.02
C GLU A 10 -11.86 0.65 -1.75
N GLY A 11 -11.85 1.90 -1.27
CA GLY A 11 -13.08 2.64 -0.95
C GLY A 11 -13.54 3.61 -2.03
N CYS A 12 -12.63 4.15 -2.84
CA CYS A 12 -12.97 5.15 -3.86
C CYS A 12 -12.17 4.99 -5.17
N ASP A 13 -11.45 3.88 -5.32
CA ASP A 13 -10.65 3.49 -6.48
C ASP A 13 -9.57 4.50 -6.91
N ARG A 14 -9.32 5.54 -6.11
CA ARG A 14 -8.26 6.51 -6.39
C ARG A 14 -6.89 5.84 -6.31
N PRO A 15 -5.94 6.23 -7.18
CA PRO A 15 -4.56 5.77 -7.05
C PRO A 15 -3.96 6.27 -5.73
N LEU A 16 -3.34 5.36 -5.00
CA LEU A 16 -2.52 5.64 -3.82
C LEU A 16 -1.06 5.84 -4.26
N THR A 17 -0.37 6.77 -3.59
CA THR A 17 1.05 7.01 -3.82
C THR A 17 1.86 5.85 -3.22
N VAL A 18 2.26 4.91 -4.08
CA VAL A 18 2.95 3.66 -3.67
C VAL A 18 4.30 3.86 -2.97
N ASP A 19 4.90 5.03 -3.17
CA ASP A 19 6.21 5.39 -2.63
C ASP A 19 6.13 6.13 -1.29
N ASP A 20 4.90 6.46 -0.82
CA ASP A 20 4.68 7.22 0.40
C ASP A 20 3.58 6.58 1.28
N PRO A 21 3.88 5.43 1.93
CA PRO A 21 2.97 4.83 2.89
C PRO A 21 3.05 5.53 4.25
N GLU A 22 1.90 5.70 4.90
CA GLU A 22 1.82 6.17 6.29
C GLU A 22 2.54 5.22 7.27
N LEU A 23 2.53 3.91 6.96
CA LEU A 23 3.22 2.90 7.76
C LEU A 23 3.84 1.81 6.90
N GLU A 24 5.12 1.53 7.12
CA GLU A 24 5.82 0.37 6.56
C GLU A 24 6.31 -0.55 7.68
N PHE A 25 5.86 -1.80 7.66
CA PHE A 25 6.33 -2.86 8.56
C PHE A 25 7.11 -3.93 7.80
N ARG A 26 8.30 -4.27 8.30
CA ARG A 26 9.17 -5.30 7.71
C ARG A 26 9.39 -6.44 8.69
N ARG A 27 9.18 -7.68 8.23
CA ARG A 27 9.49 -8.91 8.97
C ARG A 27 10.13 -9.93 8.05
N GLY A 28 11.44 -10.10 8.18
CA GLY A 28 12.25 -10.92 7.27
C GLY A 28 12.13 -10.38 5.83
N GLU A 29 11.69 -11.24 4.92
CA GLU A 29 11.49 -10.94 3.49
C GLU A 29 10.08 -10.41 3.18
N CYS A 30 9.20 -10.35 4.18
CA CYS A 30 7.87 -9.79 4.02
C CYS A 30 7.86 -8.30 4.36
N ARG A 31 7.23 -7.51 3.50
CA ARG A 31 6.96 -6.09 3.71
C ARG A 31 5.45 -5.85 3.67
N ARG A 32 4.95 -5.07 4.60
CA ARG A 32 3.55 -4.64 4.68
C ARG A 32 3.53 -3.12 4.66
N ARG A 33 2.66 -2.54 3.84
CA ARG A 33 2.49 -1.09 3.73
C ARG A 33 1.03 -0.75 3.96
N ALA A 34 0.76 0.22 4.82
CA ALA A 34 -0.56 0.80 5.00
C ALA A 34 -0.58 2.18 4.35
N TYR A 35 -1.62 2.45 3.57
CA TYR A 35 -1.88 3.74 2.95
C TYR A 35 -3.20 4.26 3.48
N GLU A 36 -3.23 5.52 3.88
CA GLU A 36 -4.46 6.22 4.21
C GLU A 36 -4.88 7.07 3.01
N CYS A 37 -6.08 6.81 2.49
CA CYS A 37 -6.66 7.65 1.46
C CYS A 37 -7.37 8.85 2.10
N GLY A 38 -7.38 10.00 1.43
CA GLY A 38 -8.18 11.16 1.88
C GLY A 38 -9.70 10.92 1.95
N CYS A 39 -10.21 9.76 1.50
CA CYS A 39 -11.59 9.34 1.75
C CYS A 39 -11.80 8.64 3.10
N GLY A 40 -10.74 8.43 3.90
CA GLY A 40 -10.76 7.74 5.19
C GLY A 40 -10.58 6.22 5.12
N THR A 41 -10.43 5.64 3.93
CA THR A 41 -10.15 4.20 3.77
C THR A 41 -8.66 3.92 3.95
N VAL A 42 -8.34 2.88 4.72
CA VAL A 42 -6.99 2.36 4.87
C VAL A 42 -6.81 1.12 4.00
N THR A 43 -5.83 1.13 3.10
CA THR A 43 -5.48 -0.01 2.25
C THR A 43 -4.14 -0.58 2.70
N ILE A 44 -4.10 -1.89 2.97
CA ILE A 44 -2.87 -2.60 3.36
C ILE A 44 -2.43 -3.51 2.23
N THR A 45 -1.20 -3.34 1.78
CA THR A 45 -0.58 -4.21 0.77
C THR A 45 0.51 -5.08 1.39
N VAL A 46 0.62 -6.31 0.90
CA VAL A 46 1.62 -7.27 1.35
C VAL A 46 2.51 -7.67 0.17
N ALA A 47 3.80 -7.56 0.41
CA ALA A 47 4.86 -7.76 -0.55
C ALA A 47 5.81 -8.85 -0.01
N ARG A 48 6.09 -9.89 -0.81
CA ARG A 48 7.14 -10.88 -0.54
C ARG A 48 8.26 -10.69 -1.57
N ARG A 49 9.50 -10.69 -1.12
CA ARG A 49 10.65 -10.61 -2.02
C ARG A 49 10.88 -11.93 -2.76
#